data_AF-A0A453AGF1-F1
#
_entry.id   AF-A0A453AGF1-F1
#
_cell.length_a   1.000
_cell.length_b   1.000
_cell.length_c   1.000
_cell.angle_alpha   90.00
_cell.angle_beta   90.00
_cell.angle_gamma   90.00
#
_symmetry.space_group_name_H-M   'P 1'
#
loop_
_entity.id
_entity.type
_entity.pdbx_description
1 polymer ?
#
loop_
_entity_poly.entity_id
_entity_poly.type
_entity_poly.pdbx_seq_one_letter_code
_entity_poly.pdbx_strand_id
1 'polypeptide(L)' 'MWKLPMFGCTDATQVLNEVEEVKKEYPDAYVRVIGFDNMRQVQCVSFIAFRPPGCEESGKA' A
#
# COMPACT_ATOMS: atom_id res chain seq x y z
N MET A 1 8.19 5.57 -0.40
CA MET A 1 7.21 5.50 -1.50
C MET A 1 7.70 4.42 -2.43
N TRP A 2 6.89 3.40 -2.72
CA TRP A 2 7.29 2.35 -3.66
C TRP A 2 7.04 2.84 -5.09
N LYS A 3 8.08 2.79 -5.93
CA LYS A 3 8.06 3.30 -7.30
C LYS A 3 7.42 4.70 -7.37
N LEU A 4 6.45 4.89 -8.26
CA LEU A 4 5.71 6.13 -8.50
C LEU A 4 4.20 5.82 -8.49
N PRO A 5 3.32 6.84 -8.37
CA PRO A 5 1.88 6.64 -8.50
C PRO A 5 1.52 5.95 -9.82
N MET A 6 0.63 4.96 -9.77
CA MET A 6 0.20 4.18 -10.93
C MET A 6 -0.84 4.96 -11.76
N PHE A 7 -0.41 6.03 -12.42
CA PHE A 7 -1.28 6.86 -13.28
C PHE A 7 -1.89 6.03 -14.41
N GLY A 8 -3.22 6.13 -14.59
CA GLY A 8 -3.93 5.41 -15.63
C GLY A 8 -4.14 3.91 -15.38
N CYS A 9 -3.83 3.40 -14.18
CA CYS A 9 -4.10 2.02 -13.81
C CYS A 9 -5.62 1.76 -13.74
N THR A 10 -6.10 0.82 -14.55
CA THR A 10 -7.51 0.40 -14.59
C THR A 10 -7.76 -1.01 -14.06
N ASP A 11 -6.69 -1.74 -13.75
CA ASP A 11 -6.74 -3.13 -13.29
C ASP A 11 -6.18 -3.25 -11.87
N ALA A 12 -7.03 -3.70 -10.95
CA ALA A 12 -6.65 -3.88 -9.55
C ALA A 12 -5.58 -4.95 -9.34
N THR A 13 -5.47 -5.93 -10.24
CA THR A 13 -4.47 -7.00 -10.12
C THR A 13 -3.03 -6.46 -10.25
N GLN A 14 -2.83 -5.39 -11.03
CA GLN A 14 -1.52 -4.73 -11.14
C GLN A 14 -1.08 -4.12 -9.80
N VAL A 15 -2.02 -3.50 -9.07
CA VAL A 15 -1.74 -2.95 -7.74
C VAL A 15 -1.37 -4.06 -6.76
N LEU A 16 -2.08 -5.19 -6.79
CA LEU A 16 -1.77 -6.35 -5.95
C LEU A 16 -0.40 -6.95 -6.27
N ASN A 17 -0.04 -7.04 -7.55
CA ASN A 17 1.28 -7.52 -7.96
C ASN A 17 2.40 -6.64 -7.40
N GLU A 18 2.25 -5.31 -7.45
CA GLU A 18 3.22 -4.39 -6.87
C GLU A 18 3.32 -4.52 -5.34
N VAL A 19 2.21 -4.79 -4.66
CA VAL A 19 2.22 -5.08 -3.20
C VAL A 19 3.01 -6.36 -2.91
N GLU A 20 2.84 -7.43 -3.71
CA GLU A 20 3.62 -8.66 -3.55
C GLU A 20 5.12 -8.44 -3.81
N GLU A 21 5.49 -7.61 -4.80
CA GLU A 21 6.90 -7.28 -5.04
C GLU A 21 7.51 -6.47 -3.88
N VAL A 22 6.78 -5.50 -3.31
CA VAL A 22 7.24 -4.78 -2.11
C VAL A 22 7.46 -5.74 -0.95
N LYS A 23 6.53 -6.68 -0.73
CA LYS A 23 6.62 -7.64 0.37
C LYS A 23 7.84 -8.55 0.25
N LYS A 24 8.22 -8.93 -0.98
CA LYS A 24 9.42 -9.75 -1.22
C LYS A 24 10.70 -8.95 -0.98
N GLU A 25 10.74 -7.70 -1.44
CA GLU A 25 11.94 -6.84 -1.29
C GLU A 25 12.12 -6.37 0.16
N TYR A 26 11.02 -6.10 0.87
CA TYR A 26 11.00 -5.60 2.23
C TYR A 26 10.03 -6.41 3.11
N PRO A 27 10.39 -7.65 3.50
CA PRO A 27 9.51 -8.55 4.26
C PRO A 27 9.20 -8.06 5.69
N ASP A 28 10.08 -7.23 6.25
CA ASP A 28 9.95 -6.70 7.62
C ASP A 28 9.28 -5.32 7.68
N ALA A 29 8.81 -4.81 6.54
CA ALA A 29 8.20 -3.48 6.45
C ALA A 29 6.67 -3.54 6.42
N TYR A 30 6.04 -2.52 7.00
CA TYR A 30 4.62 -2.26 6.78
C TYR A 30 4.39 -1.70 5.37
N VAL A 31 3.40 -2.25 4.67
CA VAL A 31 2.99 -1.74 3.36
C VAL A 31 1.60 -1.16 3.48
N ARG A 32 1.44 0.09 3.03
CA ARG A 32 0.14 0.75 2.93
C ARG A 32 -0.14 1.14 1.48
N VAL A 33 -1.39 0.98 1.08
CA VAL A 33 -1.89 1.46 -0.22
C VAL A 33 -2.57 2.81 0.01
N ILE A 34 -2.21 3.78 -0.82
CA ILE A 34 -2.71 5.14 -0.76
C ILE A 34 -3.28 5.57 -2.10
N GLY A 35 -4.39 6.30 -2.07
CA GLY A 35 -5.05 6.86 -3.25
C GLY A 35 -5.06 8.37 -3.21
N PHE A 36 -4.73 9.02 -4.33
CA PHE A 36 -4.75 10.47 -4.49
C PHE A 36 -5.84 10.89 -5.46
N ASP A 37 -6.51 11.99 -5.14
CA ASP A 37 -7.41 12.70 -6.06
C ASP A 37 -6.67 13.93 -6.59
N ASN A 38 -6.44 13.97 -7.90
CA ASN A 38 -5.69 15.04 -8.56
C ASN A 38 -6.47 16.35 -8.64
N MET A 39 -7.80 16.31 -8.68
CA MET A 39 -8.65 17.51 -8.71
C MET A 39 -8.67 18.19 -7.35
N ARG A 40 -8.81 17.39 -6.29
CA ARG A 40 -8.81 17.89 -4.91
C ARG A 40 -7.40 18.10 -4.34
N GLN A 41 -6.37 17.59 -5.02
CA GLN A 41 -4.96 17.66 -4.63
C GLN A 41 -4.69 17.10 -3.22
N VAL A 42 -5.40 16.03 -2.85
CA VAL A 42 -5.28 15.41 -1.53
C VAL A 42 -5.23 13.89 -1.62
N GLN A 43 -4.70 13.26 -0.56
CA GLN A 43 -4.81 11.83 -0.36
C GLN A 43 -6.22 11.51 0.15
N CYS A 44 -6.96 10.66 -0.57
CA CYS A 44 -8.35 10.33 -0.25
C CYS A 44 -8.52 8.97 0.41
N VAL A 45 -7.57 8.05 0.23
CA VAL A 45 -7.63 6.69 0.78
C VAL A 45 -6.28 6.30 1.37
N SER A 46 -6.30 5.56 2.48
CA SER A 46 -5.12 5.01 3.13
C SER A 46 -5.50 3.77 3.92
N PHE A 47 -4.94 2.61 3.59
CA PHE A 47 -5.10 1.40 4.39
C PHE A 47 -3.83 0.54 4.38
N ILE A 48 -3.63 -0.24 5.44
CA ILE A 48 -2.54 -1.19 5.54
C ILE A 48 -2.87 -2.41 4.66
N ALA A 49 -1.98 -2.75 3.73
CA ALA A 49 -2.10 -3.89 2.85
C ALA A 49 -1.24 -5.08 3.30
N PHE A 50 -0.14 -4.83 4.02
CA PHE A 50 0.69 -5.88 4.61
C PHE A 50 1.26 -5.44 5.96
N ARG A 51 1.33 -6.40 6.88
CA ARG A 51 1.95 -6.27 8.20
C ARG A 51 3.07 -7.31 8.30
N PRO A 52 4.27 -6.91 8.74
CA PRO A 52 5.38 -7.85 8.88
C PRO A 52 5.12 -8.85 10.03
N PRO A 53 5.60 -10.09 9.91
CA PRO A 53 5.46 -11.10 10.96
C PRO A 53 6.17 -10.65 12.24
N GLY A 54 5.50 -10.80 13.39
CA GLY A 54 6.05 -10.43 14.70
C GLY A 54 5.70 -9.02 15.18
N CYS A 55 5.06 -8.19 14.34
CA CYS A 55 4.46 -6.95 14.78
C CYS A 55 2.96 -7.16 15.05
N GLU A 56 2.64 -7.93 16.09
CA GLU A 56 1.27 -8.08 16.57
C GLU A 56 0.77 -6.77 17.20
N GLU A 57 -0.49 -6.41 16.95
CA GLU A 57 -1.12 -5.25 17.58
C GLU A 57 -1.21 -5.45 19.10
N SER A 58 -0.57 -4.58 19.87
CA SER A 58 -0.89 -4.39 21.29
C SER A 58 -2.24 -3.69 21.52
N GLY A 59 -3.06 -3.49 20.48
CA GLY A 59 -4.30 -2.74 20.53
C GLY A 59 -5.49 -3.57 20.05
N LYS A 60 -6.02 -4.40 20.95
CA LYS A 60 -7.47 -4.65 20.94
C LYS A 60 -8.15 -3.32 21.25
N ALA A 61 -9.06 -2.89 20.38
CA ALA A 61 -10.13 -1.95 20.73
C ALA A 61 -11.45 -2.70 20.60
#